data_AF-A0A7G9BJU9-F1
#
_entry.id   AF-A0A7G9BJU9-F1
#
_cell.length_a   1.000
_cell.length_b   1.000
_cell.length_c   1.000
_cell.angle_alpha   90.00
_cell.angle_beta   90.00
_cell.angle_gamma   90.00
#
_symmetry.space_group_name_H-M   'P 1'
#
loop_
_entity.id
_entity.type
_entity.pdbx_description
1 polymer ?
#
loop_
_entity_poly.entity_id
_entity_poly.type
_entity_poly.pdbx_seq_one_letter_code
_entity_poly.pdbx_strand_id
1 'polypeptide(L)'
;MKTKSVLQHYLFSEKIDDNFLHNWISNVVDGGNTSFQDGILGVGWLLGYLIEHNYIEADADEILGDIDDAIYKLCIREIVASQIDVNELLCFVGYYQQRISYNSDEHIYRRFIHMECMKLLLEKLNQYLRKSVKMQKKNLVLSTNILMKYSRLVRSSCVSEGLVEEPFYNTIENLIKFYEQEKDKKVYSTSIAKLYFSVKQYHHPHWEIRLFHILEELRINQLPLETIQWLYLAEAVSLECKEDINNYEKPLRTPENFSVYFEYITNTV
;
A
#
# COMPACT_ATOMS: atom_id res chain seq x y z
N MET A 1 6.56 -15.17 2.88
CA MET A 1 6.88 -13.75 3.00
C MET A 1 7.52 -13.50 4.35
N LYS A 2 8.85 -13.35 4.38
CA LYS A 2 9.62 -13.16 5.60
C LYS A 2 9.36 -11.79 6.22
N THR A 3 9.28 -10.71 5.45
CA THR A 3 8.90 -9.36 5.94
C THR A 3 7.59 -9.39 6.74
N LYS A 4 6.56 -10.01 6.16
CA LYS A 4 5.26 -10.23 6.83
C LYS A 4 5.46 -11.02 8.13
N SER A 5 6.19 -12.13 8.10
CA SER A 5 6.46 -12.95 9.29
C SER A 5 7.23 -12.19 10.39
N VAL A 6 8.19 -11.33 10.03
CA VAL A 6 8.97 -10.56 11.01
C VAL A 6 8.08 -9.49 11.64
N LEU A 7 7.30 -8.75 10.84
CA LEU A 7 6.36 -7.79 11.40
C LEU A 7 5.32 -8.46 12.31
N GLN A 8 4.81 -9.63 11.91
CA GLN A 8 3.89 -10.41 12.75
C GLN A 8 4.51 -10.73 14.11
N HIS A 9 5.79 -11.09 14.13
CA HIS A 9 6.52 -11.36 15.36
C HIS A 9 6.60 -10.11 16.25
N TYR A 10 6.97 -8.95 15.70
CA TYR A 10 7.05 -7.70 16.46
C TYR A 10 5.69 -7.22 17.00
N LEU A 11 4.60 -7.43 16.25
CA LEU A 11 3.26 -7.01 16.67
C LEU A 11 2.64 -7.89 17.76
N PHE A 12 3.03 -9.18 17.82
CA PHE A 12 2.40 -10.17 18.70
C PHE A 12 3.33 -10.78 19.75
N SER A 13 4.62 -10.45 19.73
CA SER A 13 5.57 -10.90 20.75
C SER A 13 5.59 -9.94 21.93
N GLU A 14 5.53 -10.48 23.15
CA GLU A 14 5.71 -9.70 24.38
C GLU A 14 7.17 -9.23 24.58
N LYS A 15 8.11 -9.87 23.89
CA LYS A 15 9.54 -9.52 23.91
C LYS A 15 10.06 -9.38 22.49
N ILE A 16 10.65 -8.23 22.21
CA ILE A 16 11.36 -7.98 20.97
C ILE A 16 12.71 -8.72 21.06
N ASP A 17 12.94 -9.70 20.17
CA ASP A 17 14.24 -10.37 20.03
C ASP A 17 15.07 -9.64 18.97
N ASP A 18 15.91 -8.71 19.41
CA ASP A 18 16.79 -7.95 18.52
C ASP A 18 17.74 -8.84 17.70
N ASN A 19 18.08 -10.04 18.19
CA ASN A 19 18.92 -10.98 17.45
C ASN A 19 18.20 -11.52 16.22
N PHE A 20 16.89 -11.70 16.27
CA PHE A 20 16.11 -12.19 15.15
C PHE A 20 16.16 -11.19 13.97
N LEU A 21 15.98 -9.90 14.28
CA LEU A 21 16.07 -8.83 13.28
C LEU A 21 17.48 -8.70 12.71
N HIS A 22 18.51 -8.67 13.57
CA HIS A 22 19.91 -8.63 13.14
C HIS A 22 20.27 -9.80 12.22
N ASN A 23 19.88 -11.02 12.60
CA ASN A 23 20.12 -12.21 11.79
C ASN A 23 19.40 -12.11 10.44
N TRP A 24 18.17 -11.57 10.38
CA TRP A 24 17.48 -11.40 9.11
C TRP A 24 18.16 -10.38 8.21
N ILE A 25 18.56 -9.22 8.75
CA ILE A 25 19.27 -8.17 8.00
C ILE A 25 20.57 -8.72 7.41
N SER A 26 21.41 -9.39 8.21
CA SER A 26 22.66 -10.00 7.74
C SER A 26 22.41 -10.97 6.58
N ASN A 27 21.43 -11.87 6.73
CA ASN A 27 21.09 -12.83 5.68
C ASN A 27 20.61 -12.16 4.38
N VAL A 28 19.91 -11.03 4.46
CA VAL A 28 19.42 -10.31 3.29
C VAL A 28 20.57 -9.60 2.57
N VAL A 29 21.46 -8.96 3.32
CA VAL A 29 22.64 -8.28 2.79
C VAL A 29 23.56 -9.29 2.10
N ASP A 30 23.81 -10.44 2.73
CA ASP A 30 24.66 -11.50 2.18
C ASP A 30 24.00 -12.23 0.99
N GLY A 31 22.68 -12.36 1.01
CA GLY A 31 21.91 -13.09 0.00
C GLY A 31 21.61 -12.31 -1.27
N GLY A 32 21.80 -10.98 -1.29
CA GLY A 32 21.57 -10.13 -2.46
C GLY A 32 20.12 -10.09 -2.95
N ASN A 33 19.15 -10.49 -2.13
CA ASN A 33 17.74 -10.48 -2.49
C ASN A 33 17.19 -9.06 -2.47
N THR A 34 16.53 -8.65 -3.54
CA THR A 34 16.03 -7.27 -3.71
C THR A 34 14.53 -7.12 -3.48
N SER A 35 13.80 -8.23 -3.33
CA SER A 35 12.34 -8.24 -3.26
C SER A 35 11.79 -7.65 -1.96
N PHE A 36 10.54 -7.20 -1.99
CA PHE A 36 9.84 -6.77 -0.77
C PHE A 36 9.60 -7.92 0.22
N GLN A 37 9.46 -9.16 -0.25
CA GLN A 37 9.05 -10.27 0.60
C GLN A 37 10.16 -10.76 1.51
N ASP A 38 11.38 -10.84 0.97
CA ASP A 38 12.51 -11.52 1.58
C ASP A 38 13.85 -10.79 1.34
N GLY A 39 13.81 -9.56 0.82
CA GLY A 39 14.98 -8.80 0.38
C GLY A 39 15.08 -7.38 0.96
N ILE A 40 16.06 -6.62 0.45
CA ILE A 40 16.46 -5.33 1.02
C ILE A 40 15.35 -4.28 1.02
N LEU A 41 14.45 -4.31 0.02
CA LEU A 41 13.30 -3.40 -0.04
C LEU A 41 12.34 -3.64 1.13
N GLY A 42 12.08 -4.92 1.45
CA GLY A 42 11.25 -5.30 2.59
C GLY A 42 11.88 -4.99 3.93
N VAL A 43 13.19 -5.21 4.05
CA VAL A 43 13.98 -4.86 5.24
C VAL A 43 13.93 -3.35 5.50
N GLY A 44 14.22 -2.54 4.47
CA GLY A 44 14.20 -1.09 4.59
C GLY A 44 12.83 -0.57 5.02
N TRP A 45 11.76 -1.02 4.36
CA TRP A 45 10.39 -0.64 4.75
C TRP A 45 10.04 -1.10 6.17
N LEU A 46 10.43 -2.33 6.56
CA LEU A 46 10.14 -2.81 7.90
C LEU A 46 10.88 -2.03 8.98
N LEU A 47 12.17 -1.75 8.78
CA LEU A 47 12.96 -0.94 9.71
C LEU A 47 12.37 0.45 9.87
N GLY A 48 12.05 1.12 8.76
CA GLY A 48 11.36 2.40 8.80
C GLY A 48 10.05 2.33 9.57
N TYR A 49 9.25 1.28 9.35
CA TYR A 49 7.98 1.09 10.05
C TYR A 49 8.18 0.90 11.56
N LEU A 50 9.13 0.06 11.95
CA LEU A 50 9.42 -0.23 13.36
C LEU A 50 9.95 1.00 14.10
N ILE A 51 10.79 1.80 13.45
CA ILE A 51 11.32 3.06 14.02
C ILE A 51 10.20 4.09 14.14
N GLU A 52 9.44 4.34 13.07
CA GLU A 52 8.35 5.33 13.03
C GLU A 52 7.28 5.08 14.12
N HIS A 53 7.03 3.81 14.44
CA HIS A 53 6.05 3.40 15.44
C HIS A 53 6.65 3.14 16.82
N ASN A 54 7.91 3.53 17.06
CA ASN A 54 8.64 3.37 18.33
C ASN A 54 8.74 1.92 18.84
N TYR A 55 8.74 0.94 17.93
CA TYR A 55 9.09 -0.45 18.29
C TYR A 55 10.61 -0.61 18.47
N ILE A 56 11.40 0.25 17.81
CA ILE A 56 12.86 0.29 17.93
C ILE A 56 13.28 1.76 18.07
N GLU A 57 14.18 2.05 19.00
CA GLU A 57 14.80 3.37 19.17
C GLU A 57 16.06 3.46 18.29
N ALA A 58 15.94 4.15 17.15
CA ALA A 58 17.05 4.40 16.24
C ALA A 58 16.78 5.63 15.37
N ASP A 59 17.82 6.22 14.79
CA ASP A 59 17.68 7.26 13.77
C ASP A 59 17.46 6.61 12.40
N ALA A 60 16.28 6.80 11.82
CA ALA A 60 15.94 6.26 10.50
C ALA A 60 16.87 6.77 9.40
N ASP A 61 17.37 8.01 9.48
CA ASP A 61 18.22 8.58 8.43
C ASP A 61 19.63 8.00 8.46
N GLU A 62 20.13 7.67 9.65
CA GLU A 62 21.39 6.95 9.83
C GLU A 62 21.27 5.48 9.37
N ILE A 63 20.25 4.77 9.87
CA ILE A 63 20.09 3.33 9.63
C ILE A 63 19.72 3.03 8.17
N LEU A 64 18.87 3.86 7.55
CA LEU A 64 18.37 3.61 6.20
C LEU A 64 19.26 4.21 5.11
N GLY A 65 20.30 4.98 5.41
CA GLY A 65 21.11 5.69 4.40
C GLY A 65 21.70 4.78 3.32
N ASP A 66 22.36 3.69 3.71
CA ASP A 66 22.93 2.71 2.75
C ASP A 66 21.83 1.90 2.04
N ILE A 67 20.71 1.67 2.73
CA ILE A 67 19.54 0.97 2.19
C ILE A 67 18.85 1.82 1.12
N ASP A 68 18.70 3.13 1.35
CA ASP A 68 18.17 4.11 0.40
C ASP A 68 19.00 4.11 -0.88
N ASP A 69 20.34 4.10 -0.77
CA ASP A 69 21.25 4.09 -1.92
C ASP A 69 21.13 2.79 -2.75
N ALA A 70 20.92 1.65 -2.08
CA ALA A 70 20.66 0.38 -2.75
C ALA A 70 19.28 0.36 -3.42
N ILE A 71 18.23 0.77 -2.70
CA ILE A 71 16.85 0.83 -3.18
C ILE A 71 16.72 1.80 -4.35
N TYR A 72 17.43 2.94 -4.34
CA TYR A 72 17.50 3.85 -5.47
C TYR A 72 17.95 3.16 -6.77
N LYS A 73 19.05 2.41 -6.72
CA LYS A 73 19.57 1.70 -7.90
C LYS A 73 18.57 0.66 -8.41
N LEU A 74 17.89 -0.05 -7.51
CA LEU A 74 16.85 -1.02 -7.84
C LEU A 74 15.62 -0.35 -8.45
N CYS A 75 15.17 0.75 -7.86
CA CYS A 75 14.05 1.55 -8.34
C CYS A 75 14.28 2.04 -9.78
N ILE A 76 15.46 2.61 -10.07
CA ILE A 76 15.81 3.05 -11.42
C ILE A 76 15.77 1.88 -12.41
N ARG A 77 16.25 0.69 -12.03
CA ARG A 77 16.19 -0.51 -12.86
C ARG A 77 14.74 -0.88 -13.21
N GLU A 78 13.84 -0.86 -12.24
CA GLU A 78 12.42 -1.16 -12.48
C GLU A 78 11.72 -0.06 -13.29
N ILE A 79 12.09 1.21 -13.10
CA ILE A 79 11.57 2.34 -13.89
C ILE A 79 11.96 2.20 -15.37
N VAL A 80 13.20 1.78 -15.69
CA VAL A 80 13.63 1.61 -17.08
C VAL A 80 13.22 0.27 -17.69
N ALA A 81 12.69 -0.66 -16.89
CA ALA A 81 12.24 -1.97 -17.37
C ALA A 81 11.11 -1.82 -18.42
N SER A 82 11.11 -2.70 -19.41
CA SER A 82 10.12 -2.70 -20.48
C SER A 82 8.77 -3.23 -20.03
N GLN A 83 8.77 -4.26 -19.17
CA GLN A 83 7.59 -4.82 -18.54
C GLN A 83 7.28 -4.07 -17.26
N ILE A 84 5.98 -3.86 -16.99
CA ILE A 84 5.53 -3.20 -15.77
C ILE A 84 5.11 -4.28 -14.78
N ASP A 85 5.86 -4.45 -13.71
CA ASP A 85 5.42 -5.21 -12.54
C ASP A 85 4.76 -4.26 -11.54
N VAL A 86 3.43 -4.22 -11.56
CA VAL A 86 2.65 -3.33 -10.69
C VAL A 86 2.93 -3.60 -9.21
N ASN A 87 3.06 -4.87 -8.80
CA ASN A 87 3.23 -5.18 -7.39
C ASN A 87 4.58 -4.69 -6.88
N GLU A 88 5.64 -4.91 -7.67
CA GLU A 88 6.98 -4.44 -7.31
C GLU A 88 7.02 -2.91 -7.26
N LEU A 89 6.43 -2.22 -8.25
CA LEU A 89 6.34 -0.77 -8.25
C LEU A 89 5.58 -0.24 -7.02
N LEU A 90 4.49 -0.88 -6.62
CA LEU A 90 3.74 -0.51 -5.41
C LEU A 90 4.58 -0.71 -4.13
N CYS A 91 5.45 -1.71 -4.09
CA CYS A 91 6.39 -1.89 -2.98
C CYS A 91 7.40 -0.73 -2.90
N PHE A 92 7.97 -0.29 -4.03
CA PHE A 92 8.82 0.90 -4.06
C PHE A 92 8.06 2.17 -3.66
N VAL A 93 6.82 2.34 -4.14
CA VAL A 93 5.97 3.46 -3.73
C VAL A 93 5.73 3.43 -2.22
N GLY A 94 5.46 2.26 -1.63
CA GLY A 94 5.31 2.12 -0.18
C GLY A 94 6.57 2.52 0.58
N TYR A 95 7.75 2.12 0.10
CA TYR A 95 9.03 2.53 0.68
C TYR A 95 9.23 4.06 0.64
N TYR A 96 9.10 4.68 -0.55
CA TYR A 96 9.33 6.12 -0.70
C TYR A 96 8.24 6.95 -0.02
N GLN A 97 6.99 6.47 0.06
CA GLN A 97 5.93 7.13 0.83
C GLN A 97 6.35 7.28 2.29
N GLN A 98 6.87 6.21 2.89
CA GLN A 98 7.36 6.23 4.26
C GLN A 98 8.52 7.21 4.42
N ARG A 99 9.54 7.13 3.53
CA ARG A 99 10.70 8.03 3.60
C ARG A 99 10.32 9.51 3.43
N ILE A 100 9.37 9.82 2.55
CA ILE A 100 8.91 11.21 2.31
C ILE A 100 8.06 11.73 3.48
N SER A 101 7.26 10.85 4.10
CA SER A 101 6.36 11.23 5.19
C SER A 101 7.07 11.31 6.54
N TYR A 102 8.22 10.66 6.69
CA TYR A 102 9.05 10.72 7.88
C TYR A 102 9.57 12.15 8.10
N ASN A 103 9.53 12.63 9.34
CA ASN A 103 10.11 13.91 9.72
C ASN A 103 11.63 13.78 9.82
N SER A 104 12.24 13.71 8.65
CA SER A 104 13.66 13.49 8.44
C SER A 104 14.46 14.78 8.57
N ASP A 105 15.64 14.68 9.18
CA ASP A 105 16.68 15.71 9.17
C ASP A 105 17.69 15.47 8.03
N GLU A 106 17.34 14.60 7.06
CA GLU A 106 18.19 14.25 5.93
C GLU A 106 18.57 15.45 5.07
N HIS A 107 19.71 15.32 4.39
CA HIS A 107 20.15 16.31 3.44
C HIS A 107 19.12 16.50 2.31
N ILE A 108 18.82 17.75 1.95
CA ILE A 108 17.78 18.12 0.97
C ILE A 108 17.88 17.37 -0.38
N TYR A 109 19.09 17.02 -0.83
CA TYR A 109 19.31 16.22 -2.04
C TYR A 109 18.77 14.80 -1.95
N ARG A 110 18.87 14.15 -0.78
CA ARG A 110 18.32 12.80 -0.57
C ARG A 110 16.79 12.83 -0.65
N ARG A 111 16.18 13.80 0.04
CA ARG A 111 14.75 14.07 -0.05
C ARG A 111 14.28 14.34 -1.48
N PHE A 112 15.06 15.13 -2.23
CA PHE A 112 14.79 15.39 -3.64
C PHE A 112 14.80 14.09 -4.47
N ILE A 113 15.79 13.22 -4.26
CA ILE A 113 15.89 11.92 -4.94
C ILE A 113 14.67 11.04 -4.61
N HIS A 114 14.24 10.99 -3.35
CA HIS A 114 13.04 10.25 -2.94
C HIS A 114 11.79 10.74 -3.69
N MET A 115 11.58 12.06 -3.76
CA MET A 115 10.46 12.66 -4.48
C MET A 115 10.51 12.38 -5.99
N GLU A 116 11.68 12.46 -6.61
CA GLU A 116 11.82 12.18 -8.04
C GLU A 116 11.57 10.69 -8.35
N CYS A 117 12.07 9.79 -7.51
CA CYS A 117 11.76 8.36 -7.63
C CYS A 117 10.26 8.09 -7.51
N MET A 118 9.60 8.69 -6.52
CA MET A 118 8.15 8.61 -6.35
C MET A 118 7.43 9.03 -7.64
N LYS A 119 7.78 10.19 -8.21
CA LYS A 119 7.17 10.70 -9.44
C LYS A 119 7.34 9.75 -10.62
N LEU A 120 8.53 9.19 -10.82
CA LEU A 120 8.81 8.25 -11.91
C LEU A 120 8.05 6.94 -11.76
N LEU A 121 7.93 6.42 -10.53
CA LEU A 121 7.12 5.24 -10.21
C LEU A 121 5.64 5.49 -10.53
N LEU A 122 5.10 6.64 -10.12
CA LEU A 122 3.72 7.01 -10.42
C LEU A 122 3.47 7.14 -11.92
N GLU A 123 4.40 7.71 -12.70
CA GLU A 123 4.22 7.76 -14.16
C GLU A 123 4.19 6.36 -14.80
N LYS A 124 4.99 5.43 -14.29
CA LYS A 124 4.93 4.01 -14.72
C LYS A 124 3.60 3.35 -14.37
N LEU A 125 3.08 3.58 -13.18
CA LEU A 125 1.76 3.08 -12.77
C LEU A 125 0.63 3.73 -13.59
N ASN A 126 0.73 5.03 -13.88
CA ASN A 126 -0.18 5.73 -14.79
C ASN A 126 -0.16 5.13 -16.19
N GLN A 127 1.02 4.79 -16.71
CA GLN A 127 1.16 4.10 -18.00
C GLN A 127 0.43 2.74 -17.98
N TYR A 128 0.50 2.00 -16.87
CA TYR A 128 -0.24 0.75 -16.72
C TYR A 128 -1.76 0.99 -16.75
N LEU A 129 -2.27 1.92 -15.96
CA LEU A 129 -3.70 2.25 -15.89
C LEU A 129 -4.27 2.69 -17.25
N ARG A 130 -3.52 3.52 -17.99
CA ARG A 130 -3.91 3.95 -19.34
C ARG A 130 -3.95 2.78 -20.34
N LYS A 131 -3.08 1.78 -20.18
CA LYS A 131 -3.01 0.59 -21.06
C LYS A 131 -3.99 -0.52 -20.67
N SER A 132 -4.47 -0.56 -19.43
CA SER A 132 -5.35 -1.63 -18.91
C SER A 132 -6.79 -1.55 -19.43
N VAL A 133 -6.99 -1.10 -20.68
CA VAL A 133 -8.28 -0.86 -21.35
C VAL A 133 -9.20 -2.09 -21.35
N LYS A 134 -8.62 -3.30 -21.30
CA LYS A 134 -9.39 -4.55 -21.17
C LYS A 134 -9.47 -4.95 -19.69
N MET A 135 -10.67 -4.82 -19.12
CA MET A 135 -11.01 -5.19 -17.74
C MET A 135 -11.02 -6.71 -17.53
N GLN A 136 -9.85 -7.33 -17.66
CA GLN A 136 -9.64 -8.72 -17.24
C GLN A 136 -9.47 -8.79 -15.72
N LYS A 137 -9.86 -9.90 -15.10
CA LYS A 137 -9.80 -10.08 -13.63
C LYS A 137 -8.46 -9.69 -13.02
N LYS A 138 -7.32 -10.08 -13.62
CA LYS A 138 -5.99 -9.71 -13.14
C LYS A 138 -5.76 -8.19 -13.20
N ASN A 139 -6.20 -7.55 -14.27
CA ASN A 139 -6.06 -6.11 -14.45
C ASN A 139 -6.91 -5.34 -13.43
N LEU A 140 -8.13 -5.82 -13.15
CA LEU A 140 -9.01 -5.23 -12.13
C LEU A 140 -8.34 -5.17 -10.77
N VAL A 141 -7.80 -6.30 -10.29
CA VAL A 141 -7.13 -6.37 -8.98
C VAL A 141 -5.94 -5.41 -8.91
N LEU A 142 -5.08 -5.43 -9.93
CA LEU A 142 -3.90 -4.56 -9.97
C LEU A 142 -4.28 -3.08 -10.05
N SER A 143 -5.26 -2.72 -10.89
CA SER A 143 -5.77 -1.35 -10.97
C SER A 143 -6.38 -0.90 -9.64
N THR A 144 -7.17 -1.75 -8.97
CA THR A 144 -7.72 -1.42 -7.65
C THR A 144 -6.61 -1.16 -6.62
N ASN A 145 -5.55 -1.98 -6.58
CA ASN A 145 -4.43 -1.77 -5.67
C ASN A 145 -3.70 -0.45 -5.94
N ILE A 146 -3.53 -0.07 -7.22
CA ILE A 146 -2.97 1.24 -7.59
C ILE A 146 -3.87 2.37 -7.07
N LEU A 147 -5.18 2.27 -7.28
CA LEU A 147 -6.14 3.28 -6.83
C LEU A 147 -6.13 3.45 -5.32
N MET A 148 -6.09 2.35 -4.56
CA MET A 148 -5.96 2.40 -3.11
C MET A 148 -4.71 3.15 -2.67
N LYS A 149 -3.59 2.88 -3.34
CA LYS A 149 -2.34 3.58 -3.04
C LYS A 149 -2.45 5.07 -3.39
N TYR A 150 -3.02 5.41 -4.54
CA TYR A 150 -3.19 6.80 -4.97
C TYR A 150 -4.08 7.59 -4.02
N SER A 151 -5.22 7.01 -3.58
CA SER A 151 -6.11 7.66 -2.64
C SER A 151 -5.42 7.97 -1.31
N ARG A 152 -4.51 7.10 -0.85
CA ARG A 152 -3.69 7.38 0.33
C ARG A 152 -2.68 8.50 0.07
N LEU A 153 -1.93 8.43 -1.02
CA LEU A 153 -0.86 9.39 -1.32
C LEU A 153 -1.40 10.81 -1.46
N VAL A 154 -2.56 10.97 -2.09
CA VAL A 154 -3.23 12.27 -2.23
C VAL A 154 -3.76 12.74 -0.87
N ARG A 155 -4.45 11.87 -0.11
CA ARG A 155 -5.00 12.23 1.22
C ARG A 155 -3.92 12.64 2.23
N SER A 156 -2.75 12.01 2.17
CA SER A 156 -1.61 12.33 3.04
C SER A 156 -0.81 13.54 2.59
N SER A 157 -1.18 14.17 1.46
CA SER A 157 -0.40 15.23 0.80
C SER A 157 1.04 14.81 0.48
N CYS A 158 1.31 13.50 0.39
CA CYS A 158 2.62 12.97 0.05
C CYS A 158 2.98 13.30 -1.41
N VAL A 159 1.96 13.40 -2.28
CA VAL A 159 2.12 13.74 -3.70
C VAL A 159 1.02 14.71 -4.13
N SER A 160 1.31 15.50 -5.17
CA SER A 160 0.30 16.37 -5.79
C SER A 160 -0.75 15.54 -6.53
N GLU A 161 -2.02 15.87 -6.32
CA GLU A 161 -3.17 15.23 -7.00
C GLU A 161 -3.02 15.22 -8.53
N GLY A 162 -2.52 16.31 -9.12
CA GLY A 162 -2.33 16.42 -10.57
C GLY A 162 -1.37 15.39 -11.17
N LEU A 163 -0.55 14.71 -10.37
CA LEU A 163 0.30 13.60 -10.86
C LEU A 163 -0.49 12.32 -11.15
N VAL A 164 -1.66 12.15 -10.53
CA VAL A 164 -2.42 10.90 -10.56
C VAL A 164 -3.87 11.08 -11.00
N GLU A 165 -4.40 12.30 -10.97
CA GLU A 165 -5.80 12.64 -11.17
C GLU A 165 -6.41 12.00 -12.43
N GLU A 166 -5.87 12.30 -13.62
CA GLU A 166 -6.48 11.85 -14.89
C GLU A 166 -6.55 10.30 -15.00
N PRO A 167 -5.47 9.54 -14.76
CA PRO A 167 -5.54 8.08 -14.69
C PRO A 167 -6.43 7.55 -13.56
N PHE A 168 -6.44 8.20 -12.39
CA PHE A 168 -7.24 7.80 -11.24
C PHE A 168 -8.73 7.89 -11.53
N TYR A 169 -9.22 9.06 -11.94
CA TYR A 169 -10.63 9.32 -12.23
C TYR A 169 -11.15 8.41 -13.35
N ASN A 170 -10.40 8.31 -14.45
CA ASN A 170 -10.78 7.46 -15.58
C ASN A 170 -10.89 5.98 -15.18
N THR A 171 -9.95 5.49 -14.36
CA THR A 171 -9.95 4.09 -13.93
C THR A 171 -11.10 3.82 -12.96
N ILE A 172 -11.34 4.69 -11.97
CA ILE A 172 -12.47 4.57 -11.04
C ILE A 172 -13.79 4.48 -11.81
N GLU A 173 -14.05 5.41 -12.72
CA GLU A 173 -15.29 5.43 -13.52
C GLU A 173 -15.46 4.16 -14.35
N ASN A 174 -14.38 3.68 -14.99
CA ASN A 174 -14.43 2.46 -15.77
C ASN A 174 -14.69 1.23 -14.90
N LEU A 175 -14.10 1.14 -13.71
CA LEU A 175 -14.33 0.04 -12.77
C LEU A 175 -15.76 0.05 -12.24
N ILE A 176 -16.30 1.21 -11.84
CA ILE A 176 -17.68 1.30 -11.36
C ILE A 176 -18.65 0.86 -12.48
N LYS A 177 -18.50 1.39 -13.70
CA LYS A 177 -19.34 0.98 -14.86
C LYS A 177 -19.24 -0.52 -15.14
N PHE A 178 -18.03 -1.09 -15.04
CA PHE A 178 -17.82 -2.52 -15.19
C PHE A 178 -18.62 -3.30 -14.13
N TYR A 179 -18.51 -2.94 -12.86
CA TYR A 179 -19.20 -3.63 -11.78
C TYR A 179 -20.72 -3.46 -11.83
N GLU A 180 -21.24 -2.29 -12.21
CA GLU A 180 -22.68 -2.06 -12.41
C GLU A 180 -23.29 -3.04 -13.43
N GLN A 181 -22.55 -3.32 -14.51
CA GLN A 181 -22.98 -4.19 -15.61
C GLN A 181 -22.72 -5.69 -15.35
N GLU A 182 -21.83 -6.00 -14.40
CA GLU A 182 -21.45 -7.38 -14.09
C GLU A 182 -22.59 -8.15 -13.41
N LYS A 183 -22.84 -9.37 -13.88
CA LYS A 183 -23.91 -10.24 -13.37
C LYS A 183 -23.46 -10.98 -12.12
N ASP A 184 -22.20 -11.44 -12.11
CA ASP A 184 -21.63 -12.17 -10.97
C ASP A 184 -20.68 -11.28 -10.15
N LYS A 185 -21.26 -10.24 -9.55
CA LYS A 185 -20.52 -9.27 -8.72
C LYS A 185 -19.79 -9.94 -7.54
N LYS A 186 -20.28 -11.09 -7.05
CA LYS A 186 -19.71 -11.80 -5.89
C LYS A 186 -18.25 -12.22 -6.14
N VAL A 187 -17.93 -12.59 -7.37
CA VAL A 187 -16.55 -12.97 -7.79
C VAL A 187 -15.55 -11.83 -7.60
N TYR A 188 -16.04 -10.59 -7.58
CA TYR A 188 -15.23 -9.37 -7.44
C TYR A 188 -15.45 -8.65 -6.11
N SER A 189 -16.17 -9.26 -5.17
CA SER A 189 -16.58 -8.62 -3.91
C SER A 189 -15.42 -7.95 -3.16
N THR A 190 -14.25 -8.60 -3.08
CA THR A 190 -13.05 -8.03 -2.46
C THR A 190 -12.52 -6.81 -3.22
N SER A 191 -12.46 -6.87 -4.55
CA SER A 191 -12.03 -5.74 -5.37
C SER A 191 -13.01 -4.56 -5.29
N ILE A 192 -14.31 -4.83 -5.20
CA ILE A 192 -15.35 -3.81 -4.98
C ILE A 192 -15.16 -3.16 -3.61
N ALA A 193 -14.93 -3.94 -2.55
CA ALA A 193 -14.70 -3.42 -1.20
C ALA A 193 -13.42 -2.56 -1.12
N LYS A 194 -12.33 -3.00 -1.76
CA LYS A 194 -11.09 -2.22 -1.89
C LYS A 194 -11.29 -0.91 -2.69
N LEU A 195 -12.08 -0.96 -3.75
CA LEU A 195 -12.43 0.23 -4.53
C LEU A 195 -13.28 1.21 -3.70
N TYR A 196 -14.23 0.69 -2.93
CA TYR A 196 -15.05 1.48 -2.01
C TYR A 196 -14.19 2.15 -0.93
N PHE A 197 -13.26 1.40 -0.33
CA PHE A 197 -12.25 1.95 0.58
C PHE A 197 -11.46 3.10 -0.08
N SER A 198 -11.01 2.93 -1.33
CA SER A 198 -10.25 3.95 -2.08
C SER A 198 -11.06 5.23 -2.26
N VAL A 199 -12.34 5.09 -2.64
CA VAL A 199 -13.25 6.22 -2.85
C VAL A 199 -13.59 6.94 -1.54
N LYS A 200 -13.81 6.20 -0.45
CA LYS A 200 -13.99 6.74 0.90
C LYS A 200 -12.76 7.52 1.35
N GLN A 201 -11.57 6.98 1.10
CA GLN A 201 -10.32 7.66 1.40
C GLN A 201 -10.13 8.93 0.56
N TYR A 202 -10.59 8.94 -0.68
CA TYR A 202 -10.52 10.10 -1.58
C TYR A 202 -11.58 11.17 -1.29
N HIS A 203 -12.63 10.86 -0.53
CA HIS A 203 -13.78 11.76 -0.25
C HIS A 203 -14.55 12.17 -1.51
N HIS A 204 -15.00 11.20 -2.32
CA HIS A 204 -15.82 11.47 -3.51
C HIS A 204 -17.27 10.92 -3.39
N PRO A 205 -18.23 11.73 -2.90
CA PRO A 205 -19.58 11.26 -2.52
C PRO A 205 -20.36 10.56 -3.64
N HIS A 206 -20.23 11.04 -4.88
CA HIS A 206 -20.94 10.44 -6.01
C HIS A 206 -20.50 9.00 -6.29
N TRP A 207 -19.21 8.70 -6.15
CA TRP A 207 -18.70 7.34 -6.36
C TRP A 207 -19.03 6.44 -5.18
N GLU A 208 -19.03 7.01 -3.98
CA GLU A 208 -19.40 6.31 -2.76
C GLU A 208 -20.83 5.77 -2.86
N ILE A 209 -21.79 6.61 -3.27
CA ILE A 209 -23.20 6.21 -3.44
C ILE A 209 -23.32 5.08 -4.46
N ARG A 210 -22.65 5.19 -5.61
CA ARG A 210 -22.71 4.16 -6.66
C ARG A 210 -22.15 2.83 -6.18
N LEU A 211 -20.99 2.84 -5.53
CA LEU A 211 -20.37 1.63 -4.99
C LEU A 211 -21.16 1.04 -3.84
N PHE A 212 -21.77 1.86 -3.00
CA PHE A 212 -22.65 1.42 -1.92
C PHE A 212 -23.83 0.60 -2.48
N HIS A 213 -24.51 1.09 -3.52
CA HIS A 213 -25.58 0.33 -4.16
C HIS A 213 -25.11 -1.02 -4.73
N ILE A 214 -23.91 -1.08 -5.32
CA ILE A 214 -23.32 -2.34 -5.79
C ILE A 214 -23.07 -3.30 -4.62
N LEU A 215 -22.63 -2.79 -3.47
CA LEU A 215 -22.39 -3.59 -2.26
C LEU A 215 -23.69 -4.07 -1.61
N GLU A 216 -24.76 -3.28 -1.63
CA GLU A 216 -26.08 -3.70 -1.12
C GLU A 216 -26.61 -4.94 -1.85
N GLU A 217 -26.35 -5.07 -3.16
CA GLU A 217 -26.70 -6.25 -3.95
C GLU A 217 -25.98 -7.53 -3.47
N LEU A 218 -24.82 -7.41 -2.80
CA LEU A 218 -23.93 -8.55 -2.52
C LEU A 218 -24.33 -9.43 -1.33
N ARG A 219 -25.35 -9.08 -0.53
CA ARG A 219 -25.78 -9.81 0.69
C ARG A 219 -24.62 -10.15 1.64
N ILE A 220 -24.35 -9.26 2.58
CA ILE A 220 -23.18 -9.26 3.49
C ILE A 220 -22.85 -10.62 4.13
N ASN A 221 -23.86 -11.39 4.56
CA ASN A 221 -23.68 -12.67 5.27
C ASN A 221 -23.08 -13.82 4.43
N GLN A 222 -22.80 -13.59 3.14
CA GLN A 222 -22.18 -14.57 2.23
C GLN A 222 -20.85 -14.09 1.65
N LEU A 223 -20.29 -12.98 2.16
CA LEU A 223 -19.05 -12.43 1.66
C LEU A 223 -17.83 -13.13 2.27
N PRO A 224 -16.71 -13.23 1.52
CA PRO A 224 -15.44 -13.65 2.08
C PRO A 224 -15.04 -12.76 3.27
N LEU A 225 -14.38 -13.35 4.28
CA LEU A 225 -13.89 -12.62 5.45
C LEU A 225 -13.04 -11.39 5.06
N GLU A 226 -12.17 -11.55 4.08
CA GLU A 226 -11.34 -10.46 3.55
C GLU A 226 -12.18 -9.28 3.05
N THR A 227 -13.28 -9.55 2.34
CA THR A 227 -14.20 -8.49 1.87
C THR A 227 -14.83 -7.75 3.05
N ILE A 228 -15.26 -8.46 4.08
CA ILE A 228 -15.86 -7.88 5.29
C ILE A 228 -14.85 -6.97 6.01
N GLN A 229 -13.59 -7.40 6.09
CA GLN A 229 -12.51 -6.61 6.69
C GLN A 229 -12.24 -5.32 5.93
N TRP A 230 -12.24 -5.35 4.59
CA TRP A 230 -12.09 -4.14 3.77
C TRP A 230 -13.26 -3.17 3.91
N LEU A 231 -14.49 -3.68 4.02
CA LEU A 231 -15.66 -2.83 4.29
C LEU A 231 -15.57 -2.19 5.67
N TYR A 232 -15.15 -2.95 6.68
CA TYR A 232 -14.92 -2.42 8.03
C TYR A 232 -13.86 -1.30 8.03
N LEU A 233 -12.76 -1.48 7.29
CA LEU A 233 -11.74 -0.44 7.10
C LEU A 233 -12.28 0.80 6.35
N ALA A 234 -13.16 0.61 5.37
CA ALA A 234 -13.75 1.72 4.61
C ALA A 234 -14.61 2.62 5.50
N GLU A 235 -15.40 2.02 6.40
CA GLU A 235 -16.17 2.78 7.39
C GLU A 235 -15.27 3.51 8.40
N ALA A 236 -14.16 2.88 8.81
CA ALA A 236 -13.20 3.50 9.72
C ALA A 236 -12.56 4.77 9.12
N VAL A 237 -12.29 4.77 7.81
CA VAL A 237 -11.66 5.92 7.12
C VAL A 237 -12.59 7.14 7.04
N SER A 238 -13.91 6.95 7.13
CA SER A 238 -14.87 8.06 7.23
C SER A 238 -14.82 8.78 8.58
N LEU A 239 -14.16 8.21 9.60
CA LEU A 239 -14.01 8.83 10.91
C LEU A 239 -12.71 9.66 10.91
N GLU A 240 -12.85 10.99 10.95
CA GLU A 240 -11.74 11.94 10.78
C GLU A 240 -10.74 11.97 11.96
N CYS A 241 -10.96 11.18 13.01
CA CYS A 241 -10.15 11.19 14.24
C CYS A 241 -9.13 10.05 14.29
N LYS A 242 -7.85 10.37 14.55
CA LYS A 242 -6.76 9.40 14.75
C LYS A 242 -7.03 8.38 15.87
N GLU A 243 -7.73 8.78 16.93
CA GLU A 243 -8.12 7.89 18.03
C GLU A 243 -9.10 6.81 17.58
N ASP A 244 -9.96 7.12 16.61
CA ASP A 244 -10.91 6.16 16.06
C ASP A 244 -10.17 5.13 15.19
N ILE A 245 -9.29 5.54 14.29
CA ILE A 245 -8.52 4.61 13.42
C ILE A 245 -7.76 3.56 14.24
N ASN A 246 -7.13 3.95 15.36
CA ASN A 246 -6.46 3.01 16.27
C ASN A 246 -7.42 2.00 16.91
N ASN A 247 -8.69 2.37 17.13
CA ASN A 247 -9.72 1.46 17.63
C ASN A 247 -10.22 0.49 16.54
N TYR A 248 -10.14 0.85 15.26
CA TYR A 248 -10.45 -0.02 14.12
C TYR A 248 -9.28 -0.91 13.68
N GLU A 249 -8.03 -0.48 13.89
CA GLU A 249 -6.85 -1.31 13.62
C GLU A 249 -6.69 -2.46 14.62
N LYS A 250 -7.00 -2.21 15.91
CA LYS A 250 -6.85 -3.22 16.98
C LYS A 250 -7.54 -4.56 16.66
N PRO A 251 -8.80 -4.60 16.19
CA PRO A 251 -9.45 -5.84 15.74
C PRO A 251 -8.77 -6.56 14.58
N LEU A 252 -8.00 -5.84 13.75
CA LEU A 252 -7.26 -6.41 12.61
C LEU A 252 -5.84 -6.85 13.00
N ARG A 253 -5.33 -6.36 14.14
CA ARG A 253 -4.12 -6.87 14.80
C ARG A 253 -4.43 -8.18 15.52
N THR A 254 -4.87 -9.18 14.76
CA THR A 254 -4.95 -10.57 15.20
C THR A 254 -4.23 -11.47 14.19
N PRO A 255 -3.70 -12.64 14.59
CA PRO A 255 -3.04 -13.56 13.66
C PRO A 255 -3.91 -13.94 12.46
N GLU A 256 -5.23 -14.06 12.67
CA GLU A 256 -6.22 -14.42 11.65
C GLU A 256 -6.45 -13.31 10.61
N ASN A 257 -6.38 -12.05 11.04
CA ASN A 257 -6.65 -10.88 10.21
C ASN A 257 -5.37 -10.26 9.63
N PHE A 258 -4.21 -10.76 10.03
CA PHE A 258 -2.91 -10.15 9.74
C PHE A 258 -2.61 -10.00 8.25
N SER A 259 -3.19 -10.83 7.38
CA SER A 259 -3.00 -10.66 5.93
C SER A 259 -3.60 -9.36 5.40
N VAL A 260 -4.84 -9.05 5.78
CA VAL A 260 -5.50 -7.80 5.38
C VAL A 260 -4.88 -6.63 6.11
N TYR A 261 -4.51 -6.80 7.38
CA TYR A 261 -3.78 -5.76 8.11
C TYR A 261 -2.44 -5.43 7.42
N PHE A 262 -1.66 -6.44 7.02
CA PHE A 262 -0.40 -6.24 6.30
C PHE A 262 -0.61 -5.54 4.95
N GLU A 263 -1.64 -5.94 4.20
CA GLU A 263 -1.97 -5.26 2.94
C GLU A 263 -2.45 -3.82 3.17
N TYR A 264 -3.25 -3.58 4.20
CA TYR A 264 -3.66 -2.25 4.63
C TYR A 264 -2.43 -1.40 4.94
N ILE A 265 -1.60 -1.76 5.90
CA ILE A 265 -0.44 -0.92 6.27
C ILE A 265 0.52 -0.68 5.11
N THR A 266 0.77 -1.67 4.24
CA THR A 266 1.68 -1.50 3.10
C THR A 266 1.09 -0.62 2.01
N ASN A 267 -0.24 -0.56 1.88
CA ASN A 267 -0.92 0.26 0.88
C ASN A 267 -1.40 1.62 1.41
N THR A 268 -1.65 1.75 2.71
CA THR A 268 -2.46 2.83 3.26
C THR A 268 -1.92 3.49 4.51
N VAL A 269 -0.89 2.95 5.17
CA VAL A 269 -0.17 3.67 6.25
C VAL A 269 0.98 4.42 5.59
#